data_AF-A0A3M0ZIG9-F1
#
_entry.id   AF-A0A3M0ZIG9-F1
#
_cell.length_a   1.000
_cell.length_b   1.000
_cell.length_c   1.000
_cell.angle_alpha   90.00
_cell.angle_beta   90.00
_cell.angle_gamma   90.00
#
_symmetry.space_group_name_H-M   'P 1'
#
loop_
_entity.id
_entity.type
_entity.pdbx_description
1 polymer ?
#
loop_
_entity_poly.entity_id
_entity_poly.type
_entity_poly.pdbx_seq_one_letter_code
_entity_poly.pdbx_strand_id
1 'polypeptide(L)'
;MLVAASWPGQVATAPLPPAAAARVREEGARAPAPDLLERREQSMPAPGAGPKTAALSWSGQGCTAAQCHSGIEPIRDPDSEMFKRIIEIGRAAGDPDGCVACHGGDPRAEDVASAHRGAPARLAREGGPDAFFPDPASPWVNERTCGRCHAELVAAQWRSLMMTEAGKIQGTAWAFGSLEGYDHRWANYAVASLAERIGTPAYRAYMAAKAGAHPNVFVSSHEPLPDAPAGLGLRQLAEEPGRAAFTYIRNQCQRCHLGVRGRQARGDYRGMGCGACHVPYGNEGLYEGGDRAIPPDEPGHLLVHRIQATREATVERPAAAGAPAVRWSGIPVETCTTCHNRGKRIGVSYQGLMEAAWDTPYTEGGGGQLPLHTKHYIALSRDVHYQKGMLCQDCHTSGDVHGDGGLAGANLAAVEIECSDCHGTPARYPWELPLGWGDEDAPGAASGPPRGVARELPAHLERGTLYPQADGYLLTARGNPMPEVVRVGDRVLVHTAGGRDLWLDPLRRKADRGELSPAAEAAMVTTPRHLETMECYACHATWAPQCYGCHVKIDYSGGARSFDWVSAGRRHGTPAGRTARGENGFDTTIPGRVV
;
A
#
# COMPACT_ATOMS: atom_id res chain seq x y z
N MET A 1 46.59 1.85 -28.83
CA MET A 1 47.40 0.87 -28.09
C MET A 1 46.55 0.32 -26.96
N LEU A 2 45.97 -0.86 -27.17
CA LEU A 2 45.14 -1.57 -26.21
C LEU A 2 46.04 -2.53 -25.42
N VAL A 3 45.98 -2.47 -24.09
CA VAL A 3 46.61 -3.46 -23.22
C VAL A 3 45.49 -4.25 -22.55
N ALA A 4 45.40 -5.53 -22.92
CA ALA A 4 44.57 -6.53 -22.26
C ALA A 4 45.38 -7.14 -21.10
N ALA A 5 44.78 -7.22 -19.91
CA ALA A 5 45.32 -7.98 -18.79
C ALA A 5 44.56 -9.31 -18.67
N SER A 6 45.27 -10.41 -18.83
CA SER A 6 44.80 -11.79 -18.69
C SER A 6 44.90 -12.27 -17.23
N TRP A 7 43.91 -13.05 -16.80
CA TRP A 7 43.94 -13.84 -15.56
C TRP A 7 44.28 -15.31 -15.91
N PRO A 8 45.16 -16.00 -15.16
CA PRO A 8 45.45 -17.42 -15.40
C PRO A 8 44.56 -18.34 -14.56
N GLY A 9 44.00 -19.38 -15.19
CA GLY A 9 43.30 -20.46 -14.48
C GLY A 9 42.26 -21.20 -15.32
N GLN A 10 42.66 -21.87 -16.40
CA GLN A 10 41.81 -22.83 -17.10
C GLN A 10 42.04 -24.23 -16.52
N VAL A 11 41.04 -24.77 -15.83
CA VAL A 11 40.88 -26.21 -15.63
C VAL A 11 40.06 -26.74 -16.80
N ALA A 12 40.60 -27.72 -17.52
CA ALA A 12 40.00 -28.32 -18.70
C ALA A 12 38.66 -29.02 -18.36
N THR A 13 37.58 -28.60 -19.00
CA THR A 13 36.28 -29.29 -18.95
C THR A 13 36.20 -30.33 -20.06
N ALA A 14 36.06 -31.61 -19.69
CA ALA A 14 35.72 -32.69 -20.62
C ALA A 14 34.27 -32.55 -21.12
N PRO A 15 33.94 -33.00 -22.34
CA PRO A 15 32.60 -32.88 -22.90
C PRO A 15 31.61 -33.84 -22.20
N LEU A 16 30.42 -33.32 -21.86
CA LEU A 16 29.30 -34.10 -21.32
C LEU A 16 28.77 -35.11 -22.37
N PRO A 17 28.42 -36.34 -21.98
CA PRO A 17 27.80 -37.30 -22.88
C PRO A 17 26.34 -36.93 -23.17
N PRO A 18 25.77 -37.35 -24.32
CA PRO A 18 24.41 -37.03 -24.71
C PRO A 18 23.40 -37.68 -23.75
N ALA A 19 22.38 -36.90 -23.36
CA ALA A 19 21.32 -37.31 -22.46
C ALA A 19 20.56 -38.53 -23.02
N ALA A 20 20.57 -39.62 -22.27
CA ALA A 20 19.73 -40.78 -22.52
C ALA A 20 18.25 -40.40 -22.30
N ALA A 21 17.42 -40.67 -23.30
CA ALA A 21 15.97 -40.55 -23.20
C ALA A 21 15.44 -41.52 -22.13
N ALA A 22 15.12 -40.99 -20.95
CA ALA A 22 14.38 -41.72 -19.94
C ALA A 22 12.93 -41.88 -20.41
N ARG A 23 12.56 -43.13 -20.71
CA ARG A 23 11.18 -43.53 -20.97
C ARG A 23 10.35 -43.28 -19.71
N VAL A 24 9.48 -42.28 -19.76
CA VAL A 24 8.40 -42.11 -18.78
C VAL A 24 7.45 -43.29 -18.94
N ARG A 25 7.33 -44.10 -17.88
CA ARG A 25 6.24 -45.08 -17.77
C ARG A 25 4.94 -44.30 -17.60
N GLU A 26 3.99 -44.57 -18.49
CA GLU A 26 2.59 -44.19 -18.32
C GLU A 26 2.05 -44.88 -17.06
N GLU A 27 1.99 -44.16 -15.94
CA GLU A 27 1.03 -44.45 -14.88
C GLU A 27 -0.16 -43.51 -15.09
N GLY A 28 -1.33 -44.14 -15.27
CA GLY A 28 -2.53 -43.52 -15.81
C GLY A 28 -2.93 -42.23 -15.10
N ALA A 29 -3.23 -41.22 -15.91
CA ALA A 29 -3.95 -40.02 -15.51
C ALA A 29 -5.26 -40.42 -14.82
N ARG A 30 -5.29 -40.34 -13.48
CA ARG A 30 -6.56 -40.21 -12.77
C ARG A 30 -7.08 -38.80 -13.02
N ALA A 31 -8.25 -38.74 -13.64
CA ALA A 31 -9.04 -37.53 -13.77
C ALA A 31 -9.18 -36.83 -12.40
N PRO A 32 -9.16 -35.48 -12.34
CA PRO A 32 -9.42 -34.77 -11.10
C PRO A 32 -10.84 -35.10 -10.63
N ALA A 33 -10.95 -35.61 -9.42
CA ALA A 33 -12.23 -35.88 -8.78
C ALA A 33 -13.03 -34.57 -8.64
N PRO A 34 -14.33 -34.55 -9.00
CA PRO A 34 -15.19 -33.43 -8.69
C PRO A 34 -15.58 -33.47 -7.20
N ASP A 35 -15.76 -32.28 -6.63
CA ASP A 35 -16.49 -32.00 -5.40
C ASP A 35 -16.06 -32.69 -4.09
N LEU A 36 -15.28 -31.95 -3.30
CA LEU A 36 -15.29 -32.03 -1.84
C LEU A 36 -15.28 -30.61 -1.24
N LEU A 37 -16.28 -29.80 -1.63
CA LEU A 37 -16.62 -28.53 -0.99
C LEU A 37 -17.97 -28.63 -0.25
N GLU A 38 -18.13 -29.61 0.63
CA GLU A 38 -19.23 -29.61 1.61
C GLU A 38 -18.76 -30.08 2.98
N ARG A 39 -17.96 -29.25 3.65
CA ARG A 39 -18.13 -29.08 5.10
C ARG A 39 -18.60 -27.66 5.32
N ARG A 40 -19.90 -27.53 5.63
CA ARG A 40 -20.51 -26.29 6.10
C ARG A 40 -19.81 -25.86 7.39
N GLU A 41 -18.73 -25.09 7.27
CA GLU A 41 -18.47 -24.05 8.26
C GLU A 41 -19.66 -23.10 8.15
N GLN A 42 -20.48 -23.08 9.20
CA GLN A 42 -21.54 -22.11 9.33
C GLN A 42 -20.87 -20.74 9.33
N SER A 43 -20.85 -20.07 8.17
CA SER A 43 -20.63 -18.63 8.15
C SER A 43 -21.73 -18.06 9.03
N MET A 44 -21.37 -17.56 10.21
CA MET A 44 -22.28 -16.68 10.91
C MET A 44 -22.63 -15.56 9.92
N PRO A 45 -23.93 -15.21 9.76
CA PRO A 45 -24.29 -14.08 8.93
C PRO A 45 -23.48 -12.88 9.40
N ALA A 46 -22.89 -12.14 8.45
CA ALA A 46 -22.28 -10.85 8.74
C ALA A 46 -23.22 -10.07 9.67
N PRO A 47 -22.73 -9.49 10.78
CA PRO A 47 -23.57 -8.62 11.60
C PRO A 47 -24.26 -7.62 10.66
N GLY A 48 -25.58 -7.57 10.79
CA GLY A 48 -26.50 -7.20 9.73
C GLY A 48 -26.06 -5.96 8.95
N ALA A 49 -26.33 -5.97 7.65
CA ALA A 49 -26.45 -4.74 6.88
C ALA A 49 -27.22 -3.74 7.75
N GLY A 50 -26.53 -2.67 8.17
CA GLY A 50 -27.16 -1.55 8.85
C GLY A 50 -28.39 -1.09 8.06
N PRO A 51 -29.32 -0.39 8.72
CA PRO A 51 -30.58 0.01 8.11
C PRO A 51 -30.33 0.59 6.72
N LYS A 52 -31.11 0.13 5.73
CA LYS A 52 -31.09 0.71 4.39
C LYS A 52 -31.27 2.22 4.55
N THR A 53 -30.19 2.97 4.33
CA THR A 53 -30.20 4.42 4.36
C THR A 53 -31.28 4.90 3.39
N ALA A 54 -32.15 5.80 3.85
CA ALA A 54 -32.99 6.54 2.93
C ALA A 54 -32.06 7.19 1.91
N ALA A 55 -32.35 7.03 0.62
CA ALA A 55 -31.52 7.63 -0.43
C ALA A 55 -31.35 9.12 -0.11
N LEU A 56 -30.11 9.55 0.18
CA LEU A 56 -29.81 10.94 0.44
C LEU A 56 -30.26 11.75 -0.78
N SER A 57 -31.13 12.73 -0.54
CA SER A 57 -31.42 13.77 -1.52
C SER A 57 -30.54 14.97 -1.21
N TRP A 58 -29.69 15.35 -2.15
CA TRP A 58 -28.98 16.63 -2.10
C TRP A 58 -29.95 17.80 -2.02
N SER A 59 -29.48 18.95 -1.53
CA SER A 59 -30.28 20.17 -1.47
C SER A 59 -30.66 20.70 -2.85
N GLY A 60 -29.89 20.34 -3.89
CA GLY A 60 -30.03 20.89 -5.25
C GLY A 60 -29.57 22.34 -5.34
N GLN A 61 -28.75 22.80 -4.40
CA GLN A 61 -28.23 24.16 -4.30
C GLN A 61 -26.70 24.15 -4.26
N GLY A 62 -26.10 25.29 -4.63
CA GLY A 62 -24.65 25.44 -4.67
C GLY A 62 -23.96 24.38 -5.54
N CYS A 63 -22.99 23.65 -5.00
CA CYS A 63 -22.20 22.67 -5.75
C CYS A 63 -23.05 21.52 -6.33
N THR A 64 -24.17 21.16 -5.69
CA THR A 64 -25.05 20.06 -6.12
C THR A 64 -26.26 20.55 -6.94
N ALA A 65 -26.25 21.81 -7.39
CA ALA A 65 -27.26 22.34 -8.30
C ALA A 65 -27.38 21.48 -9.58
N ALA A 66 -28.56 21.49 -10.20
CA ALA A 66 -28.90 20.59 -11.32
C ALA A 66 -27.89 20.64 -12.49
N GLN A 67 -27.31 21.81 -12.75
CA GLN A 67 -26.32 22.05 -13.80
C GLN A 67 -24.86 21.79 -13.39
N CYS A 68 -24.62 21.41 -12.13
CA CYS A 68 -23.30 21.13 -11.56
C CYS A 68 -23.25 19.66 -11.11
N HIS A 69 -22.85 19.38 -9.87
CA HIS A 69 -22.59 18.03 -9.35
C HIS A 69 -23.84 17.38 -8.74
N SER A 70 -25.00 17.50 -9.38
CA SER A 70 -26.29 17.03 -8.82
C SER A 70 -26.39 15.51 -8.66
N GLY A 71 -25.59 14.75 -9.41
CA GLY A 71 -25.55 13.29 -9.37
C GLY A 71 -24.39 12.73 -8.54
N ILE A 72 -23.57 13.57 -7.91
CA ILE A 72 -22.37 13.11 -7.20
C ILE A 72 -22.72 12.26 -5.98
N GLU A 73 -21.93 11.22 -5.76
CA GLU A 73 -22.03 10.37 -4.60
C GLU A 73 -21.71 11.13 -3.29
N PRO A 74 -22.47 10.94 -2.18
CA PRO A 74 -21.99 11.38 -0.87
C PRO A 74 -20.66 10.73 -0.47
N ILE A 75 -19.66 11.49 -0.03
CA ILE A 75 -18.31 10.94 0.19
C ILE A 75 -18.24 9.80 1.24
N ARG A 76 -19.22 9.74 2.15
CA ARG A 76 -19.41 8.70 3.17
C ARG A 76 -20.89 8.35 3.29
N ASP A 77 -21.20 7.29 4.03
CA ASP A 77 -22.57 6.95 4.41
C ASP A 77 -23.25 8.15 5.10
N PRO A 78 -24.46 8.57 4.66
CA PRO A 78 -25.19 9.70 5.26
C PRO A 78 -25.42 9.59 6.77
N ASP A 79 -25.53 8.38 7.30
CA ASP A 79 -25.74 8.13 8.73
C ASP A 79 -24.43 8.13 9.53
N SER A 80 -23.27 8.17 8.87
CA SER A 80 -21.97 8.22 9.53
C SER A 80 -21.71 9.58 10.21
N GLU A 81 -21.04 9.54 11.36
CA GLU A 81 -20.63 10.75 12.08
C GLU A 81 -19.71 11.65 11.24
N MET A 82 -18.85 11.04 10.42
CA MET A 82 -18.00 11.78 9.47
C MET A 82 -18.84 12.58 8.48
N PHE A 83 -19.87 11.98 7.86
CA PHE A 83 -20.72 12.68 6.91
C PHE A 83 -21.50 13.82 7.58
N LYS A 84 -22.12 13.56 8.73
CA LYS A 84 -22.85 14.58 9.51
C LYS A 84 -21.96 15.78 9.82
N ARG A 85 -20.71 15.53 10.23
CA ARG A 85 -19.73 16.59 10.52
C ARG A 85 -19.33 17.37 9.27
N ILE A 86 -19.17 16.72 8.12
CA ILE A 86 -18.89 17.39 6.84
C ILE A 86 -20.03 18.36 6.48
N ILE A 87 -21.28 17.92 6.59
CA ILE A 87 -22.46 18.75 6.35
C ILE A 87 -22.52 19.95 7.30
N GLU A 88 -22.23 19.73 8.59
CA GLU A 88 -22.19 20.81 9.59
C GLU A 88 -21.15 21.88 9.22
N ILE A 89 -19.94 21.46 8.85
CA ILE A 89 -18.85 22.36 8.43
C ILE A 89 -19.24 23.13 7.17
N GLY A 90 -19.81 22.48 6.17
CA GLY A 90 -20.27 23.13 4.94
C GLY A 90 -21.36 24.17 5.19
N ARG A 91 -22.41 23.80 5.95
CA ARG A 91 -23.53 24.70 6.24
C ARG A 91 -23.08 25.94 6.97
N ALA A 92 -22.17 25.76 7.92
CA ALA A 92 -21.53 26.86 8.64
C ALA A 92 -20.74 27.80 7.71
N ALA A 93 -20.30 27.32 6.55
CA ALA A 93 -19.58 28.06 5.50
C ALA A 93 -20.46 28.49 4.31
N GLY A 94 -21.78 28.30 4.38
CA GLY A 94 -22.72 28.70 3.32
C GLY A 94 -22.89 27.67 2.20
N ASP A 95 -22.48 26.42 2.42
CA ASP A 95 -22.67 25.30 1.50
C ASP A 95 -23.59 24.24 2.13
N PRO A 96 -24.84 24.07 1.66
CA PRO A 96 -25.81 23.19 2.30
C PRO A 96 -25.43 21.71 2.32
N ASP A 97 -24.57 21.27 1.39
CA ASP A 97 -24.25 19.86 1.13
C ASP A 97 -22.78 19.49 1.44
N GLY A 98 -21.98 20.39 2.01
CA GLY A 98 -20.70 20.02 2.62
C GLY A 98 -19.48 19.92 1.71
N CYS A 99 -19.62 20.09 0.40
CA CYS A 99 -18.55 20.01 -0.61
C CYS A 99 -17.33 20.89 -0.25
N VAL A 100 -17.57 22.14 0.15
CA VAL A 100 -16.53 23.14 0.42
C VAL A 100 -15.70 22.80 1.67
N ALA A 101 -16.18 21.91 2.54
CA ALA A 101 -15.49 21.51 3.76
C ALA A 101 -14.10 20.92 3.48
N CYS A 102 -13.97 20.23 2.34
CA CYS A 102 -12.73 19.66 1.83
C CYS A 102 -12.23 20.39 0.58
N HIS A 103 -13.12 20.69 -0.36
CA HIS A 103 -12.71 21.21 -1.66
C HIS A 103 -12.48 22.72 -1.70
N GLY A 104 -12.98 23.50 -0.74
CA GLY A 104 -13.05 24.96 -0.89
C GLY A 104 -13.97 25.36 -2.05
N GLY A 105 -13.61 26.39 -2.81
CA GLY A 105 -14.44 26.95 -3.88
C GLY A 105 -15.45 28.01 -3.42
N ASP A 106 -16.30 28.48 -4.33
CA ASP A 106 -17.42 29.37 -4.01
C ASP A 106 -18.76 28.66 -4.28
N PRO A 107 -19.50 28.24 -3.24
CA PRO A 107 -20.77 27.52 -3.40
C PRO A 107 -21.90 28.44 -3.90
N ARG A 108 -21.66 29.74 -4.05
CA ARG A 108 -22.65 30.72 -4.56
C ARG A 108 -22.42 31.09 -6.01
N ALA A 109 -21.32 30.64 -6.61
CA ALA A 109 -21.01 30.93 -8.00
C ALA A 109 -21.92 30.13 -8.94
N GLU A 110 -22.27 30.72 -10.07
CA GLU A 110 -23.15 30.12 -11.09
C GLU A 110 -22.36 29.55 -12.29
N ASP A 111 -21.04 29.78 -12.34
CA ASP A 111 -20.15 29.32 -13.41
C ASP A 111 -18.98 28.49 -12.87
N VAL A 112 -18.53 27.53 -13.69
CA VAL A 112 -17.47 26.56 -13.36
C VAL A 112 -16.17 27.24 -12.94
N ALA A 113 -15.81 28.34 -13.59
CA ALA A 113 -14.53 28.99 -13.34
C ALA A 113 -14.54 29.70 -11.97
N SER A 114 -15.63 30.37 -11.62
CA SER A 114 -15.81 31.04 -10.34
C SER A 114 -16.04 30.07 -9.19
N ALA A 115 -16.82 29.00 -9.41
CA ALA A 115 -17.08 27.98 -8.40
C ALA A 115 -15.79 27.25 -7.95
N HIS A 116 -14.86 27.01 -8.88
CA HIS A 116 -13.59 26.33 -8.63
C HIS A 116 -12.43 27.30 -8.31
N ARG A 117 -12.72 28.41 -7.61
CA ARG A 117 -11.71 29.37 -7.14
C ARG A 117 -11.91 29.72 -5.66
N GLY A 118 -10.80 29.99 -4.98
CA GLY A 118 -10.81 30.45 -3.59
C GLY A 118 -11.46 29.43 -2.64
N ALA A 119 -11.89 29.91 -1.48
CA ALA A 119 -12.66 29.14 -0.51
C ALA A 119 -13.48 30.11 0.35
N PRO A 120 -14.53 29.65 1.05
CA PRO A 120 -15.26 30.49 1.99
C PRO A 120 -14.30 31.04 3.07
N ALA A 121 -14.30 32.36 3.27
CA ALA A 121 -13.35 33.02 4.17
C ALA A 121 -13.38 32.50 5.61
N ARG A 122 -14.53 31.98 6.05
CA ARG A 122 -14.68 31.32 7.35
C ARG A 122 -13.78 30.08 7.46
N LEU A 123 -13.80 29.21 6.46
CA LEU A 123 -13.01 27.98 6.47
C LEU A 123 -11.51 28.29 6.54
N ALA A 124 -11.04 29.23 5.72
CA ALA A 124 -9.64 29.64 5.73
C ALA A 124 -9.19 30.16 7.11
N ARG A 125 -10.04 30.92 7.83
CA ARG A 125 -9.75 31.41 9.19
C ARG A 125 -9.75 30.31 10.25
N GLU A 126 -10.54 29.25 10.06
CA GLU A 126 -10.65 28.11 10.96
C GLU A 126 -9.64 26.98 10.62
N GLY A 127 -8.63 27.26 9.79
CA GLY A 127 -7.62 26.29 9.38
C GLY A 127 -8.08 25.29 8.31
N GLY A 128 -9.24 25.50 7.71
CA GLY A 128 -9.75 24.74 6.57
C GLY A 128 -9.18 25.18 5.21
N PRO A 129 -9.81 24.75 4.10
CA PRO A 129 -9.40 25.16 2.77
C PRO A 129 -9.32 26.67 2.60
N ASP A 130 -8.24 27.14 1.99
CA ASP A 130 -7.98 28.54 1.65
C ASP A 130 -7.98 28.80 0.13
N ALA A 131 -8.12 27.74 -0.65
CA ALA A 131 -8.27 27.74 -2.10
C ALA A 131 -9.16 26.57 -2.52
N PHE A 132 -9.44 26.49 -3.82
CA PHE A 132 -10.09 25.31 -4.37
C PHE A 132 -9.06 24.20 -4.53
N PHE A 133 -9.33 23.04 -3.94
CA PHE A 133 -8.48 21.87 -3.99
C PHE A 133 -9.14 20.78 -4.84
N PRO A 134 -8.67 20.54 -6.08
CA PRO A 134 -9.19 19.45 -6.91
C PRO A 134 -8.92 18.06 -6.30
N ASP A 135 -7.81 17.93 -5.57
CA ASP A 135 -7.44 16.73 -4.81
C ASP A 135 -7.24 17.13 -3.34
N PRO A 136 -8.31 17.19 -2.53
CA PRO A 136 -8.22 17.64 -1.15
C PRO A 136 -7.46 16.65 -0.25
N ALA A 137 -7.18 15.43 -0.72
CA ALA A 137 -6.47 14.41 0.04
C ALA A 137 -4.95 14.44 -0.17
N SER A 138 -4.48 15.30 -1.08
CA SER A 138 -3.06 15.50 -1.40
C SER A 138 -2.25 15.92 -0.18
N PRO A 139 -1.03 15.39 0.02
CA PRO A 139 -0.22 15.68 1.21
C PRO A 139 0.22 17.14 1.29
N TRP A 140 0.13 17.86 0.16
CA TRP A 140 0.46 19.28 0.04
C TRP A 140 -0.63 20.22 0.59
N VAL A 141 -1.84 19.69 0.84
CA VAL A 141 -2.98 20.49 1.34
C VAL A 141 -3.76 19.79 2.45
N ASN A 142 -3.51 18.51 2.71
CA ASN A 142 -4.36 17.70 3.58
C ASN A 142 -4.35 18.12 5.05
N GLU A 143 -3.36 18.89 5.51
CA GLU A 143 -3.41 19.56 6.81
C GLU A 143 -4.67 20.44 6.96
N ARG A 144 -5.12 21.06 5.86
CA ARG A 144 -6.31 21.92 5.80
C ARG A 144 -7.60 21.17 5.54
N THR A 145 -7.56 19.85 5.35
CA THR A 145 -8.73 19.02 5.03
C THR A 145 -8.80 17.85 6.02
N CYS A 146 -8.12 16.74 5.75
CA CYS A 146 -8.05 15.54 6.59
C CYS A 146 -7.47 15.86 7.97
N GLY A 147 -6.43 16.70 8.03
CA GLY A 147 -5.68 17.07 9.24
C GLY A 147 -6.49 17.85 10.26
N ARG A 148 -7.65 18.40 9.87
CA ARG A 148 -8.60 19.01 10.80
C ARG A 148 -9.18 18.01 11.80
N CYS A 149 -9.21 16.72 11.43
CA CYS A 149 -9.68 15.63 12.27
C CYS A 149 -8.59 14.58 12.56
N HIS A 150 -7.60 14.44 11.68
CA HIS A 150 -6.56 13.41 11.72
C HIS A 150 -5.14 14.01 11.65
N ALA A 151 -4.88 15.06 12.44
CA ALA A 151 -3.61 15.78 12.42
C ALA A 151 -2.40 14.86 12.63
N GLU A 152 -2.54 13.88 13.52
CA GLU A 152 -1.53 12.88 13.83
C GLU A 152 -1.15 12.02 12.62
N LEU A 153 -2.13 11.58 11.83
CA LEU A 153 -1.89 10.76 10.65
C LEU A 153 -1.36 11.58 9.47
N VAL A 154 -1.78 12.85 9.34
CA VAL A 154 -1.20 13.77 8.36
C VAL A 154 0.28 14.03 8.65
N ALA A 155 0.63 14.21 9.93
CA ALA A 155 2.02 14.35 10.33
C ALA A 155 2.83 13.06 10.09
N ALA A 156 2.26 11.90 10.42
CA ALA A 156 2.90 10.60 10.23
C ALA A 156 3.14 10.27 8.75
N GLN A 157 2.19 10.63 7.86
CA GLN A 157 2.27 10.35 6.43
C GLN A 157 3.58 10.83 5.81
N TRP A 158 4.06 12.03 6.18
CA TRP A 158 5.33 12.57 5.67
C TRP A 158 6.57 11.75 6.06
N ARG A 159 6.45 10.85 7.03
CA ARG A 159 7.51 10.00 7.57
C ARG A 159 7.33 8.53 7.21
N SER A 160 6.20 8.15 6.61
CA SER A 160 5.97 6.77 6.18
C SER A 160 6.87 6.40 5.01
N LEU A 161 7.12 5.10 4.83
CA LEU A 161 7.87 4.61 3.68
C LEU A 161 7.14 4.82 2.36
N MET A 162 5.81 4.93 2.38
CA MET A 162 5.00 5.25 1.20
C MET A 162 5.28 6.67 0.71
N MET A 163 5.65 7.60 1.59
CA MET A 163 6.00 8.96 1.21
C MET A 163 7.50 9.16 1.01
N THR A 164 8.31 8.68 1.95
CA THR A 164 9.77 8.86 1.92
C THR A 164 10.44 8.01 0.86
N GLU A 165 9.91 6.80 0.62
CA GLU A 165 10.47 5.77 -0.26
C GLU A 165 11.93 5.41 0.07
N ALA A 166 12.36 5.70 1.30
CA ALA A 166 13.76 5.58 1.74
C ALA A 166 14.31 4.17 1.54
N GLY A 167 13.53 3.12 1.85
CA GLY A 167 13.93 1.74 1.61
C GLY A 167 14.12 1.37 0.13
N LYS A 168 13.36 1.97 -0.80
CA LYS A 168 13.59 1.79 -2.25
C LYS A 168 14.78 2.60 -2.75
N ILE A 169 14.97 3.81 -2.20
CA ILE A 169 16.11 4.68 -2.51
C ILE A 169 17.39 3.97 -2.08
N GLN A 170 17.47 3.50 -0.83
CA GLN A 170 18.62 2.76 -0.34
C GLN A 170 18.91 1.53 -1.19
N GLY A 171 17.91 0.66 -1.40
CA GLY A 171 18.12 -0.57 -2.16
C GLY A 171 18.69 -0.32 -3.56
N THR A 172 18.27 0.79 -4.18
CA THR A 172 18.78 1.18 -5.49
C THR A 172 20.17 1.82 -5.41
N ALA A 173 20.41 2.72 -4.45
CA ALA A 173 21.72 3.33 -4.21
C ALA A 173 22.78 2.28 -3.88
N TRP A 174 22.39 1.23 -3.14
CA TRP A 174 23.21 0.06 -2.87
C TRP A 174 23.57 -0.71 -4.14
N ALA A 175 22.56 -1.06 -4.94
CA ALA A 175 22.74 -1.80 -6.19
C ALA A 175 23.61 -1.06 -7.23
N PHE A 176 23.68 0.27 -7.17
CA PHE A 176 24.47 1.13 -8.06
C PHE A 176 25.84 1.52 -7.49
N GLY A 177 26.38 0.71 -6.58
CA GLY A 177 27.73 0.88 -6.04
C GLY A 177 27.78 1.48 -4.64
N SER A 178 26.78 1.20 -3.80
CA SER A 178 26.73 1.63 -2.39
C SER A 178 26.95 3.13 -2.20
N LEU A 179 26.22 3.94 -2.98
CA LEU A 179 26.41 5.40 -3.06
C LEU A 179 26.32 6.12 -1.71
N GLU A 180 25.65 5.53 -0.72
CA GLU A 180 25.60 6.08 0.63
C GLU A 180 26.16 5.15 1.71
N GLY A 181 26.75 4.02 1.34
CA GLY A 181 27.13 2.98 2.29
C GLY A 181 25.92 2.49 3.10
N TYR A 182 26.05 2.48 4.42
CA TYR A 182 25.03 2.00 5.36
C TYR A 182 24.25 3.13 6.05
N ASP A 183 24.39 4.39 5.62
CA ASP A 183 23.90 5.53 6.43
C ASP A 183 22.38 5.80 6.31
N HIS A 184 21.71 5.20 5.34
CA HIS A 184 20.29 5.40 4.95
C HIS A 184 19.76 6.84 5.05
N ARG A 185 20.43 7.79 4.40
CA ARG A 185 20.26 9.24 4.54
C ARG A 185 19.17 9.83 3.65
N TRP A 186 18.81 9.21 2.53
CA TRP A 186 17.98 9.86 1.53
C TRP A 186 16.50 9.44 1.55
N ALA A 187 15.63 10.43 1.39
CA ALA A 187 14.20 10.26 1.12
C ALA A 187 13.77 11.19 -0.03
N ASN A 188 12.56 11.03 -0.56
CA ASN A 188 12.05 11.94 -1.61
C ASN A 188 12.13 13.42 -1.21
N TYR A 189 11.88 13.72 0.06
CA TYR A 189 11.91 15.05 0.65
C TYR A 189 12.68 15.03 1.97
N ALA A 190 13.27 16.16 2.33
CA ALA A 190 13.87 16.33 3.64
C ALA A 190 12.80 16.21 4.73
N VAL A 191 13.03 15.39 5.74
CA VAL A 191 12.07 15.18 6.82
C VAL A 191 12.78 14.70 8.08
N ALA A 192 12.28 15.11 9.25
CA ALA A 192 12.73 14.64 10.55
C ALA A 192 11.63 13.84 11.25
N SER A 193 12.02 12.88 12.09
CA SER A 193 11.10 12.14 12.95
C SER A 193 10.29 13.09 13.84
N LEU A 194 9.09 12.66 14.23
CA LEU A 194 8.33 13.30 15.29
C LEU A 194 9.05 13.14 16.63
N ALA A 195 8.76 14.05 17.57
CA ALA A 195 9.31 13.98 18.92
C ALA A 195 8.88 12.70 19.66
N GLU A 196 7.67 12.21 19.39
CA GLU A 196 7.14 10.96 19.91
C GLU A 196 6.49 10.16 18.78
N ARG A 197 6.75 8.84 18.76
CA ARG A 197 6.11 7.91 17.83
C ARG A 197 4.65 7.65 18.23
N ILE A 198 3.78 7.44 17.25
CA ILE A 198 2.41 6.99 17.45
C ILE A 198 2.44 5.49 17.78
N GLY A 199 1.76 5.08 18.86
CA GLY A 199 1.69 3.67 19.26
C GLY A 199 1.42 3.50 20.75
N THR A 200 1.46 2.27 21.25
CA THR A 200 1.39 1.99 22.70
C THR A 200 2.71 2.37 23.40
N PRO A 201 2.71 2.54 24.75
CA PRO A 201 3.96 2.70 25.49
C PRO A 201 4.95 1.55 25.27
N ALA A 202 4.46 0.31 25.18
CA ALA A 202 5.28 -0.86 24.90
C ALA A 202 5.94 -0.77 23.51
N TYR A 203 5.16 -0.39 22.50
CA TYR A 203 5.68 -0.16 21.15
C TYR A 203 6.73 0.94 21.10
N ARG A 204 6.49 2.08 21.76
CA ARG A 204 7.47 3.18 21.81
C ARG A 204 8.77 2.75 22.47
N ALA A 205 8.69 2.04 23.59
CA ALA A 205 9.88 1.53 24.29
C ALA A 205 10.65 0.52 23.43
N TYR A 206 9.93 -0.39 22.76
CA TYR A 206 10.50 -1.36 21.85
C TYR A 206 11.21 -0.69 20.67
N MET A 207 10.54 0.24 19.98
CA MET A 207 11.11 0.95 18.84
C MET A 207 12.28 1.87 19.24
N ALA A 208 12.27 2.44 20.44
CA ALA A 208 13.42 3.20 20.95
C ALA A 208 14.65 2.30 21.14
N ALA A 209 14.48 1.11 21.72
CA ALA A 209 15.55 0.12 21.86
C ALA A 209 16.05 -0.37 20.50
N LYS A 210 15.12 -0.72 19.59
CA LYS A 210 15.41 -1.15 18.23
C LYS A 210 16.18 -0.09 17.43
N ALA A 211 15.76 1.18 17.53
CA ALA A 211 16.47 2.29 16.89
C ALA A 211 17.87 2.50 17.46
N GLY A 212 18.06 2.32 18.78
CA GLY A 212 19.38 2.35 19.41
C GLY A 212 20.30 1.22 18.95
N ALA A 213 19.75 0.02 18.71
CA ALA A 213 20.50 -1.14 18.22
C ALA A 213 20.82 -1.05 16.72
N HIS A 214 19.94 -0.42 15.94
CA HIS A 214 20.04 -0.31 14.48
C HIS A 214 19.97 1.16 14.02
N PRO A 215 20.90 2.03 14.44
CA PRO A 215 20.84 3.48 14.20
C PRO A 215 20.92 3.85 12.71
N ASN A 216 21.50 2.94 11.92
CA ASN A 216 21.58 3.07 10.47
C ASN A 216 20.25 2.77 9.79
N VAL A 217 19.38 1.94 10.38
CA VAL A 217 18.06 1.61 9.81
C VAL A 217 17.00 2.58 10.29
N PHE A 218 17.05 2.99 11.56
CA PHE A 218 16.09 3.92 12.16
C PHE A 218 16.74 5.28 12.40
N VAL A 219 16.77 6.09 11.37
CA VAL A 219 17.41 7.41 11.38
C VAL A 219 16.52 8.47 12.05
N SER A 220 17.13 9.55 12.52
CA SER A 220 16.38 10.70 13.09
C SER A 220 15.89 11.67 12.02
N SER A 221 16.56 11.73 10.86
CA SER A 221 16.23 12.60 9.74
C SER A 221 16.71 12.02 8.41
N HIS A 222 16.00 12.35 7.33
CA HIS A 222 16.46 12.15 5.96
C HIS A 222 16.76 13.48 5.27
N GLU A 223 17.78 13.46 4.43
CA GLU A 223 18.10 14.45 3.40
C GLU A 223 17.24 14.21 2.13
N PRO A 224 17.01 15.26 1.32
CA PRO A 224 16.28 15.10 0.07
C PRO A 224 17.10 14.30 -0.94
N LEU A 225 16.41 13.49 -1.75
CA LEU A 225 17.02 12.67 -2.79
C LEU A 225 17.86 13.55 -3.73
N PRO A 226 19.14 13.19 -3.97
CA PRO A 226 20.02 13.93 -4.86
C PRO A 226 19.40 14.14 -6.24
N ASP A 227 19.79 15.24 -6.87
CA ASP A 227 19.33 15.55 -8.22
C ASP A 227 19.96 14.59 -9.24
N ALA A 228 19.23 14.34 -10.32
CA ALA A 228 19.72 13.56 -11.43
C ALA A 228 20.93 14.26 -12.09
N PRO A 229 21.95 13.52 -12.58
CA PRO A 229 23.05 14.08 -13.34
C PRO A 229 22.57 14.94 -14.51
N ALA A 230 23.01 16.20 -14.54
CA ALA A 230 22.69 17.16 -15.58
C ALA A 230 23.87 18.10 -15.87
N GLY A 231 23.88 18.73 -17.04
CA GLY A 231 24.93 19.68 -17.43
C GLY A 231 26.33 19.05 -17.36
N LEU A 232 27.25 19.67 -16.60
CA LEU A 232 28.59 19.14 -16.36
C LEU A 232 28.57 17.77 -15.65
N GLY A 233 27.54 17.49 -14.85
CA GLY A 233 27.37 16.20 -14.17
C GLY A 233 27.17 15.02 -15.12
N LEU A 234 26.77 15.24 -16.38
CA LEU A 234 26.73 14.19 -17.39
C LEU A 234 28.12 13.71 -17.81
N ARG A 235 29.13 14.59 -17.77
CA ARG A 235 30.52 14.21 -18.09
C ARG A 235 31.11 13.33 -16.99
N GLN A 236 30.70 13.58 -15.74
CA GLN A 236 31.15 12.82 -14.56
C GLN A 236 30.63 11.37 -14.54
N LEU A 237 29.59 11.05 -15.32
CA LEU A 237 29.09 9.67 -15.42
C LEU A 237 30.11 8.67 -15.98
N ALA A 238 31.12 9.13 -16.72
CA ALA A 238 32.20 8.27 -17.20
C ALA A 238 33.11 7.78 -16.05
N GLU A 239 33.27 8.60 -15.01
CA GLU A 239 34.11 8.31 -13.84
C GLU A 239 33.29 7.71 -12.70
N GLU A 240 32.04 8.19 -12.53
CA GLU A 240 31.11 7.78 -11.48
C GLU A 240 29.76 7.31 -12.07
N PRO A 241 29.72 6.15 -12.77
CA PRO A 241 28.52 5.67 -13.44
C PRO A 241 27.37 5.36 -12.45
N GLY A 242 27.67 5.06 -11.19
CA GLY A 242 26.68 4.83 -10.13
C GLY A 242 25.70 5.98 -9.95
N ARG A 243 26.10 7.24 -10.21
CA ARG A 243 25.22 8.42 -10.11
C ARG A 243 24.04 8.39 -11.07
N ALA A 244 24.08 7.55 -12.12
CA ALA A 244 22.93 7.32 -12.98
C ALA A 244 21.72 6.74 -12.21
N ALA A 245 21.93 6.16 -11.03
CA ALA A 245 20.87 5.74 -10.12
C ALA A 245 19.86 6.87 -9.86
N PHE A 246 20.29 8.12 -9.70
CA PHE A 246 19.39 9.23 -9.39
C PHE A 246 18.43 9.55 -10.54
N THR A 247 18.86 9.37 -11.80
CA THR A 247 17.94 9.45 -12.95
C THR A 247 16.94 8.31 -12.93
N TYR A 248 17.41 7.07 -12.72
CA TYR A 248 16.55 5.89 -12.70
C TYR A 248 15.49 5.95 -11.58
N ILE A 249 15.93 6.22 -10.35
CA ILE A 249 15.07 6.27 -9.17
C ILE A 249 14.00 7.36 -9.35
N ARG A 250 14.41 8.58 -9.71
CA ARG A 250 13.49 9.72 -9.90
C ARG A 250 12.45 9.50 -10.99
N ASN A 251 12.77 8.72 -12.03
CA ASN A 251 11.85 8.45 -13.14
C ASN A 251 10.98 7.19 -12.96
N GLN A 252 11.53 6.12 -12.37
CA GLN A 252 10.84 4.83 -12.29
C GLN A 252 10.30 4.54 -10.89
N CYS A 253 11.15 4.59 -9.87
CA CYS A 253 10.79 4.18 -8.52
C CYS A 253 9.88 5.21 -7.83
N GLN A 254 10.21 6.50 -7.99
CA GLN A 254 9.54 7.59 -7.25
C GLN A 254 8.23 8.07 -7.89
N ARG A 255 7.69 7.34 -8.86
CA ARG A 255 6.32 7.61 -9.34
C ARG A 255 5.24 7.18 -8.34
N CYS A 256 5.61 6.37 -7.35
CA CYS A 256 4.69 5.76 -6.39
C CYS A 256 4.53 6.55 -5.09
N HIS A 257 5.39 7.54 -4.82
CA HIS A 257 5.29 8.32 -3.60
C HIS A 257 3.98 9.12 -3.54
N LEU A 258 3.52 9.39 -2.33
CA LEU A 258 2.19 9.96 -2.10
C LEU A 258 2.07 11.45 -2.51
N GLY A 259 3.17 12.13 -2.80
CA GLY A 259 3.20 13.53 -3.24
C GLY A 259 2.91 13.77 -4.72
N VAL A 260 2.64 12.72 -5.50
CA VAL A 260 2.24 12.76 -6.91
C VAL A 260 1.12 11.74 -7.17
N ARG A 261 0.36 11.89 -8.24
CA ARG A 261 -0.61 10.89 -8.74
C ARG A 261 0.06 9.72 -9.45
N GLY A 262 1.30 9.89 -9.89
CA GLY A 262 2.03 8.89 -10.67
C GLY A 262 1.55 8.81 -12.12
N ARG A 263 1.89 7.71 -12.80
CA ARG A 263 1.56 7.55 -14.23
C ARG A 263 0.05 7.47 -14.43
N GLN A 264 -0.44 8.11 -15.49
CA GLN A 264 -1.84 8.02 -15.90
C GLN A 264 -2.02 6.97 -17.00
N ALA A 265 -1.66 5.73 -16.68
CA ALA A 265 -1.80 4.57 -17.57
C ALA A 265 -2.78 3.56 -16.96
N ARG A 266 -3.29 2.63 -17.77
CA ARG A 266 -4.21 1.58 -17.32
C ARG A 266 -3.67 0.82 -16.09
N GLY A 267 -4.42 0.84 -14.99
CA GLY A 267 -4.07 0.30 -13.66
C GLY A 267 -3.29 1.26 -12.76
N ASP A 268 -2.66 2.31 -13.30
CA ASP A 268 -1.80 3.21 -12.53
C ASP A 268 -2.57 4.42 -11.92
N TYR A 269 -3.88 4.55 -12.19
CA TYR A 269 -4.71 5.68 -11.73
C TYR A 269 -4.92 5.68 -10.22
N ARG A 270 -4.68 6.83 -9.59
CA ARG A 270 -4.90 7.09 -8.16
C ARG A 270 -4.90 8.59 -7.84
N GLY A 271 -5.36 8.94 -6.64
CA GLY A 271 -5.16 10.26 -6.05
C GLY A 271 -3.76 10.45 -5.43
N MET A 272 -3.53 11.62 -4.84
CA MET A 272 -2.36 11.91 -4.00
C MET A 272 -2.68 11.67 -2.51
N GLY A 273 -1.64 11.49 -1.72
CA GLY A 273 -1.74 11.52 -0.26
C GLY A 273 -2.66 10.43 0.26
N CYS A 274 -3.61 10.84 1.10
CA CYS A 274 -4.62 9.94 1.64
C CYS A 274 -5.52 9.37 0.52
N GLY A 275 -5.73 10.15 -0.55
CA GLY A 275 -6.57 9.80 -1.69
C GLY A 275 -5.96 8.71 -2.57
N ALA A 276 -4.65 8.47 -2.47
CA ALA A 276 -4.00 7.35 -3.14
C ALA A 276 -4.56 5.98 -2.71
N CYS A 277 -5.05 5.89 -1.48
CA CYS A 277 -5.60 4.65 -0.91
C CYS A 277 -7.09 4.75 -0.61
N HIS A 278 -7.55 5.90 -0.11
CA HIS A 278 -8.91 6.06 0.39
C HIS A 278 -9.93 6.48 -0.68
N VAL A 279 -9.49 6.97 -1.84
CA VAL A 279 -10.39 7.28 -2.97
C VAL A 279 -10.25 6.15 -4.00
N PRO A 280 -11.34 5.44 -4.36
CA PRO A 280 -11.26 4.32 -5.26
C PRO A 280 -11.05 4.79 -6.71
N TYR A 281 -10.17 4.09 -7.42
CA TYR A 281 -9.94 4.25 -8.85
C TYR A 281 -10.11 2.89 -9.52
N GLY A 282 -10.71 2.89 -10.72
CA GLY A 282 -10.77 1.70 -11.57
C GLY A 282 -9.52 1.58 -12.44
N ASN A 283 -9.26 0.39 -12.97
CA ASN A 283 -8.10 0.15 -13.84
C ASN A 283 -8.14 0.98 -15.14
N GLU A 284 -9.34 1.32 -15.63
CA GLU A 284 -9.51 2.19 -16.79
C GLU A 284 -9.45 3.69 -16.44
N GLY A 285 -9.48 4.05 -15.14
CA GLY A 285 -9.47 5.44 -14.69
C GLY A 285 -10.72 6.23 -15.07
N LEU A 286 -11.85 5.55 -15.30
CA LEU A 286 -13.12 6.17 -15.65
C LEU A 286 -13.99 6.40 -14.41
N TYR A 287 -14.82 7.44 -14.45
CA TYR A 287 -15.87 7.64 -13.47
C TYR A 287 -17.09 6.79 -13.83
N GLU A 288 -17.55 6.01 -12.87
CA GLU A 288 -18.70 5.11 -13.01
C GLU A 288 -19.84 5.46 -12.05
N GLY A 289 -19.84 6.71 -11.54
CA GLY A 289 -20.89 7.22 -10.66
C GLY A 289 -22.03 7.94 -11.40
N GLY A 290 -22.91 8.55 -10.63
CA GLY A 290 -24.14 9.21 -11.11
C GLY A 290 -23.97 10.65 -11.59
N ASP A 291 -22.81 11.28 -11.36
CA ASP A 291 -22.58 12.67 -11.71
C ASP A 291 -22.35 12.90 -13.21
N ARG A 292 -23.29 13.61 -13.85
CA ARG A 292 -23.23 13.94 -15.28
C ARG A 292 -22.23 15.05 -15.61
N ALA A 293 -21.75 15.79 -14.62
CA ALA A 293 -20.71 16.80 -14.83
C ALA A 293 -19.32 16.17 -15.01
N ILE A 294 -19.17 14.87 -14.75
CA ILE A 294 -17.91 14.13 -14.93
C ILE A 294 -18.02 13.27 -16.20
N PRO A 295 -17.12 13.43 -17.18
CA PRO A 295 -17.14 12.61 -18.40
C PRO A 295 -16.95 11.12 -18.09
N PRO A 296 -17.84 10.23 -18.58
CA PRO A 296 -17.76 8.80 -18.29
C PRO A 296 -16.71 8.06 -19.15
N ASP A 297 -16.18 8.70 -20.18
CA ASP A 297 -15.26 8.15 -21.18
C ASP A 297 -13.88 8.82 -21.17
N GLU A 298 -13.63 9.74 -20.23
CA GLU A 298 -12.32 10.36 -20.03
C GLU A 298 -11.53 9.64 -18.91
N PRO A 299 -10.33 9.09 -19.18
CA PRO A 299 -9.49 8.51 -18.15
C PRO A 299 -8.87 9.55 -17.21
N GLY A 300 -8.55 9.15 -15.98
CA GLY A 300 -7.96 10.01 -14.95
C GLY A 300 -8.92 10.42 -13.83
N HIS A 301 -10.14 9.90 -13.86
CA HIS A 301 -11.15 10.10 -12.85
C HIS A 301 -11.17 8.96 -11.82
N LEU A 302 -11.60 9.32 -10.61
CA LEU A 302 -11.93 8.37 -9.55
C LEU A 302 -13.13 7.51 -9.97
N LEU A 303 -13.26 6.30 -9.42
CA LEU A 303 -14.30 5.35 -9.79
C LEU A 303 -15.70 5.85 -9.38
N VAL A 304 -15.83 6.29 -8.12
CA VAL A 304 -17.04 6.88 -7.52
C VAL A 304 -16.64 7.80 -6.37
N HIS A 305 -17.42 8.85 -6.09
CA HIS A 305 -17.08 9.84 -5.06
C HIS A 305 -17.43 9.31 -3.65
N ARG A 306 -16.62 8.35 -3.18
CA ARG A 306 -16.75 7.63 -1.90
C ARG A 306 -15.36 7.38 -1.29
N ILE A 307 -15.29 7.30 0.03
CA ILE A 307 -14.09 6.84 0.75
C ILE A 307 -14.18 5.33 1.05
N GLN A 308 -13.14 4.59 0.68
CA GLN A 308 -12.86 3.23 1.14
C GLN A 308 -11.87 3.24 2.31
N ALA A 309 -12.10 2.44 3.36
CA ALA A 309 -11.21 2.37 4.53
C ALA A 309 -11.42 1.04 5.29
N THR A 310 -11.81 1.07 6.57
CA THR A 310 -12.14 -0.13 7.36
C THR A 310 -13.51 -0.71 6.99
N ARG A 311 -13.90 -1.82 7.64
CA ARG A 311 -15.09 -2.62 7.28
C ARG A 311 -16.40 -1.82 7.18
N GLU A 312 -16.59 -0.81 8.03
CA GLU A 312 -17.80 0.05 8.01
C GLU A 312 -17.78 1.12 6.92
N ALA A 313 -16.62 1.36 6.31
CA ALA A 313 -16.49 2.29 5.18
C ALA A 313 -16.83 1.59 3.86
N THR A 314 -18.10 1.24 3.70
CA THR A 314 -18.58 0.58 2.48
C THR A 314 -18.64 1.56 1.31
N VAL A 315 -18.21 1.09 0.14
CA VAL A 315 -18.31 1.79 -1.13
C VAL A 315 -19.32 1.06 -2.03
N GLU A 316 -20.08 1.86 -2.77
CA GLU A 316 -21.05 1.38 -3.75
C GLU A 316 -20.74 2.02 -5.10
N ARG A 317 -20.53 1.17 -6.09
CA ARG A 317 -20.47 1.55 -7.50
C ARG A 317 -21.77 1.11 -8.16
N PRO A 318 -22.54 2.03 -8.78
CA PRO A 318 -23.75 1.65 -9.48
C PRO A 318 -23.43 0.76 -10.69
N ALA A 319 -24.47 0.22 -11.31
CA ALA A 319 -24.30 -0.49 -12.58
C ALA A 319 -23.84 0.51 -13.65
N ALA A 320 -22.82 0.13 -14.40
CA ALA A 320 -22.27 0.90 -15.51
C ALA A 320 -22.31 0.05 -16.79
N ALA A 321 -22.03 0.65 -17.95
CA ALA A 321 -22.18 -0.01 -19.26
C ALA A 321 -21.45 -1.37 -19.31
N GLY A 322 -22.22 -2.47 -19.22
CA GLY A 322 -21.71 -3.84 -19.26
C GLY A 322 -21.22 -4.43 -17.92
N ALA A 323 -21.34 -3.70 -16.80
CA ALA A 323 -20.90 -4.17 -15.49
C ALA A 323 -21.99 -4.02 -14.40
N PRO A 324 -22.23 -5.04 -13.56
CA PRO A 324 -23.27 -5.01 -12.53
C PRO A 324 -22.92 -4.01 -11.41
N ALA A 325 -23.89 -3.58 -10.61
CA ALA A 325 -23.59 -2.82 -9.40
C ALA A 325 -22.70 -3.64 -8.45
N VAL A 326 -21.73 -2.99 -7.80
CA VAL A 326 -20.78 -3.64 -6.88
C VAL A 326 -20.72 -2.86 -5.58
N ARG A 327 -20.70 -3.59 -4.46
CA ARG A 327 -20.55 -3.07 -3.11
C ARG A 327 -19.38 -3.77 -2.42
N TRP A 328 -18.49 -3.02 -1.78
CA TRP A 328 -17.35 -3.58 -1.05
C TRP A 328 -16.97 -2.74 0.17
N SER A 329 -16.19 -3.33 1.06
CA SER A 329 -15.53 -2.66 2.17
C SER A 329 -14.04 -3.04 2.19
N GLY A 330 -13.24 -2.30 2.96
CA GLY A 330 -11.78 -2.44 2.87
C GLY A 330 -11.20 -1.70 1.67
N ILE A 331 -9.88 -1.55 1.66
CA ILE A 331 -9.11 -1.11 0.49
C ILE A 331 -8.79 -2.35 -0.35
N PRO A 332 -9.34 -2.48 -1.58
CA PRO A 332 -9.05 -3.61 -2.44
C PRO A 332 -7.56 -3.72 -2.74
N VAL A 333 -7.06 -4.96 -2.87
CA VAL A 333 -5.65 -5.24 -3.17
C VAL A 333 -5.17 -4.47 -4.42
N GLU A 334 -6.05 -4.28 -5.40
CA GLU A 334 -5.73 -3.56 -6.64
C GLU A 334 -5.27 -2.10 -6.37
N THR A 335 -5.84 -1.43 -5.38
CA THR A 335 -5.40 -0.08 -4.97
C THR A 335 -3.96 -0.09 -4.49
N CYS A 336 -3.54 -1.13 -3.76
CA CYS A 336 -2.14 -1.30 -3.36
C CYS A 336 -1.26 -1.65 -4.57
N THR A 337 -1.78 -2.48 -5.49
CA THR A 337 -1.07 -2.95 -6.68
C THR A 337 -0.72 -1.81 -7.65
N THR A 338 -1.46 -0.70 -7.68
CA THR A 338 -1.08 0.55 -8.40
C THR A 338 0.36 1.01 -8.11
N CYS A 339 0.86 0.78 -6.90
CA CYS A 339 2.24 1.07 -6.51
C CYS A 339 3.10 -0.20 -6.30
N HIS A 340 2.49 -1.30 -5.81
CA HIS A 340 3.15 -2.56 -5.48
C HIS A 340 3.22 -3.58 -6.64
N ASN A 341 3.03 -3.13 -7.89
CA ASN A 341 3.21 -3.93 -9.11
C ASN A 341 4.68 -4.06 -9.58
N ARG A 342 5.63 -3.35 -8.95
CA ARG A 342 7.07 -3.31 -9.32
C ARG A 342 7.98 -3.61 -8.13
N GLY A 343 9.29 -3.69 -8.39
CA GLY A 343 10.28 -4.05 -7.37
C GLY A 343 10.06 -5.47 -6.85
N LYS A 344 9.72 -5.63 -5.57
CA LYS A 344 9.39 -6.94 -4.97
C LYS A 344 8.09 -7.55 -5.49
N ARG A 345 7.24 -6.80 -6.21
CA ARG A 345 6.01 -7.30 -6.86
C ARG A 345 5.00 -7.93 -5.90
N ILE A 346 5.00 -7.50 -4.64
CA ILE A 346 4.23 -8.14 -3.58
C ILE A 346 2.72 -8.10 -3.83
N GLY A 347 2.18 -6.99 -4.39
CA GLY A 347 0.75 -6.87 -4.67
C GLY A 347 0.27 -7.91 -5.69
N VAL A 348 1.01 -8.02 -6.81
CA VAL A 348 0.68 -9.00 -7.85
C VAL A 348 0.95 -10.43 -7.42
N SER A 349 2.04 -10.71 -6.68
CA SER A 349 2.31 -12.08 -6.22
C SER A 349 1.31 -12.56 -5.18
N TYR A 350 0.83 -11.68 -4.30
CA TYR A 350 -0.25 -11.99 -3.35
C TYR A 350 -1.53 -12.43 -4.08
N GLN A 351 -1.84 -11.76 -5.20
CA GLN A 351 -2.96 -12.10 -6.10
C GLN A 351 -2.68 -13.33 -7.00
N GLY A 352 -1.52 -13.96 -6.91
CA GLY A 352 -1.15 -15.09 -7.78
C GLY A 352 -0.79 -14.66 -9.20
N LEU A 353 -0.25 -13.45 -9.41
CA LEU A 353 0.07 -12.91 -10.73
C LEU A 353 1.59 -12.69 -10.88
N MET A 354 2.18 -13.32 -11.89
CA MET A 354 3.59 -13.13 -12.26
C MET A 354 3.68 -12.36 -13.57
N GLU A 355 4.52 -11.32 -13.59
CA GLU A 355 4.78 -10.54 -14.79
C GLU A 355 5.35 -11.40 -15.92
N ALA A 356 4.85 -11.18 -17.14
CA ALA A 356 5.29 -11.84 -18.36
C ALA A 356 5.78 -10.83 -19.39
N ALA A 357 6.77 -11.23 -20.19
CA ALA A 357 7.32 -10.43 -21.29
C ALA A 357 6.46 -10.49 -22.57
N TRP A 358 5.42 -11.32 -22.58
CA TRP A 358 4.57 -11.61 -23.72
C TRP A 358 3.12 -11.29 -23.37
N ASP A 359 2.32 -11.01 -24.37
CA ASP A 359 0.89 -10.69 -24.22
C ASP A 359 -0.01 -11.94 -24.17
N THR A 360 0.57 -13.15 -24.15
CA THR A 360 -0.19 -14.39 -23.98
C THR A 360 -0.59 -14.62 -22.51
N PRO A 361 -1.69 -15.35 -22.23
CA PRO A 361 -2.59 -16.03 -23.17
C PRO A 361 -3.45 -15.09 -24.02
N TYR A 362 -3.76 -15.51 -25.25
CA TYR A 362 -4.64 -14.77 -26.15
C TYR A 362 -6.09 -14.78 -25.63
N THR A 363 -6.77 -13.65 -25.82
CA THR A 363 -8.20 -13.45 -25.58
C THR A 363 -9.04 -14.18 -26.63
N GLU A 364 -10.36 -14.27 -26.40
CA GLU A 364 -11.31 -14.96 -27.31
C GLU A 364 -11.25 -14.45 -28.77
N GLY A 365 -10.91 -13.17 -28.97
CA GLY A 365 -10.72 -12.57 -30.30
C GLY A 365 -9.35 -12.80 -30.94
N GLY A 366 -8.46 -13.59 -30.32
CA GLY A 366 -7.10 -13.86 -30.79
C GLY A 366 -6.08 -12.75 -30.50
N GLY A 367 -6.49 -11.63 -29.89
CA GLY A 367 -5.57 -10.59 -29.41
C GLY A 367 -4.96 -10.96 -28.05
N GLY A 368 -3.74 -10.49 -27.76
CA GLY A 368 -3.12 -10.68 -26.44
C GLY A 368 -3.83 -9.94 -25.30
N GLN A 369 -3.44 -10.23 -24.06
CA GLN A 369 -3.84 -9.47 -22.88
C GLN A 369 -3.53 -7.99 -23.06
N LEU A 370 -4.50 -7.14 -22.73
CA LEU A 370 -4.23 -5.71 -22.55
C LEU A 370 -3.26 -5.51 -21.39
N PRO A 371 -2.24 -4.65 -21.53
CA PRO A 371 -1.32 -4.39 -20.45
C PRO A 371 -2.05 -3.75 -19.26
N LEU A 372 -1.64 -4.14 -18.06
CA LEU A 372 -2.07 -3.57 -16.78
C LEU A 372 -0.81 -3.15 -16.02
N HIS A 373 -0.76 -1.92 -15.51
CA HIS A 373 0.48 -1.31 -14.97
C HIS A 373 1.66 -1.36 -15.96
N THR A 374 1.32 -1.27 -17.25
CA THR A 374 2.20 -1.41 -18.43
C THR A 374 2.86 -2.79 -18.57
N LYS A 375 2.22 -3.85 -18.08
CA LYS A 375 2.75 -5.23 -18.04
C LYS A 375 1.68 -6.26 -18.40
N HIS A 376 2.11 -7.47 -18.73
CA HIS A 376 1.25 -8.63 -18.89
C HIS A 376 1.47 -9.62 -17.74
N TYR A 377 0.50 -10.48 -17.46
CA TYR A 377 0.56 -11.37 -16.30
C TYR A 377 0.12 -12.79 -16.63
N ILE A 378 0.86 -13.76 -16.10
CA ILE A 378 0.44 -15.16 -16.00
C ILE A 378 -0.09 -15.44 -14.60
N ALA A 379 -1.12 -16.27 -14.52
CA ALA A 379 -1.68 -16.71 -13.25
C ALA A 379 -0.88 -17.88 -12.68
N LEU A 380 -0.48 -17.76 -11.42
CA LEU A 380 0.15 -18.76 -10.57
C LEU A 380 -0.71 -19.00 -9.32
N SER A 381 -0.16 -19.70 -8.33
CA SER A 381 -0.81 -19.95 -7.04
C SER A 381 -1.03 -18.64 -6.28
N ARG A 382 -2.27 -18.39 -5.85
CA ARG A 382 -2.61 -17.25 -4.98
C ARG A 382 -2.15 -17.50 -3.55
N ASP A 383 -1.84 -16.44 -2.81
CA ASP A 383 -1.59 -16.56 -1.37
C ASP A 383 -2.83 -17.12 -0.64
N VAL A 384 -2.61 -17.93 0.40
CA VAL A 384 -3.71 -18.56 1.15
C VAL A 384 -4.58 -17.53 1.87
N HIS A 385 -4.01 -16.44 2.37
CA HIS A 385 -4.76 -15.37 3.03
C HIS A 385 -5.62 -14.62 2.00
N TYR A 386 -5.09 -14.37 0.80
CA TYR A 386 -5.86 -13.79 -0.30
C TYR A 386 -7.06 -14.67 -0.67
N GLN A 387 -6.84 -15.99 -0.78
CA GLN A 387 -7.92 -16.95 -1.07
C GLN A 387 -9.00 -16.96 0.03
N LYS A 388 -8.61 -16.78 1.29
CA LYS A 388 -9.54 -16.69 2.43
C LYS A 388 -10.26 -15.34 2.51
N GLY A 389 -9.82 -14.34 1.73
CA GLY A 389 -10.48 -13.04 1.60
C GLY A 389 -9.86 -11.94 2.47
N MET A 390 -8.59 -12.11 2.88
CA MET A 390 -7.81 -11.03 3.50
C MET A 390 -7.27 -10.08 2.44
N LEU A 391 -7.34 -8.79 2.75
CA LEU A 391 -6.76 -7.67 2.02
C LEU A 391 -5.38 -7.34 2.59
N CYS A 392 -4.59 -6.53 1.88
CA CYS A 392 -3.28 -6.11 2.38
C CYS A 392 -3.37 -5.38 3.74
N GLN A 393 -4.43 -4.59 3.95
CA GLN A 393 -4.65 -3.88 5.21
C GLN A 393 -5.02 -4.78 6.40
N ASP A 394 -5.33 -6.07 6.17
CA ASP A 394 -5.61 -7.01 7.26
C ASP A 394 -4.33 -7.60 7.86
N CYS A 395 -3.17 -7.39 7.21
CA CYS A 395 -1.85 -7.78 7.70
C CYS A 395 -0.90 -6.59 7.88
N HIS A 396 -1.38 -5.37 7.65
CA HIS A 396 -0.59 -4.15 7.80
C HIS A 396 -1.26 -3.23 8.81
N THR A 397 -0.50 -2.83 9.83
CA THR A 397 -1.03 -1.90 10.83
C THR A 397 -1.20 -0.49 10.25
N SER A 398 -1.93 0.37 10.95
CA SER A 398 -1.94 1.80 10.63
C SER A 398 -0.53 2.40 10.68
N GLY A 399 0.34 1.92 11.58
CA GLY A 399 1.73 2.38 11.68
C GLY A 399 2.57 2.00 10.47
N ASP A 400 2.38 0.80 9.91
CA ASP A 400 3.08 0.33 8.71
C ASP A 400 2.77 1.21 7.49
N VAL A 401 1.52 1.68 7.38
CA VAL A 401 1.00 2.36 6.19
C VAL A 401 1.01 3.89 6.32
N HIS A 402 0.35 4.42 7.34
CA HIS A 402 0.33 5.86 7.59
C HIS A 402 1.67 6.36 8.12
N GLY A 403 2.50 5.46 8.67
CA GLY A 403 3.67 5.81 9.46
C GLY A 403 3.32 5.92 10.94
N ASP A 404 4.34 5.74 11.78
CA ASP A 404 4.25 5.92 13.23
C ASP A 404 4.93 7.24 13.68
N GLY A 405 5.35 8.08 12.73
CA GLY A 405 6.06 9.32 13.02
C GLY A 405 7.56 9.18 13.19
N GLY A 406 8.13 7.97 13.22
CA GLY A 406 9.57 7.81 13.08
C GLY A 406 9.97 7.52 11.64
N LEU A 407 11.29 7.48 11.41
CA LEU A 407 11.85 7.23 10.09
C LEU A 407 12.55 5.87 10.05
N ALA A 408 12.41 5.21 8.91
CA ALA A 408 13.05 3.94 8.60
C ALA A 408 13.70 4.03 7.21
N GLY A 409 14.92 3.52 7.11
CA GLY A 409 15.72 3.46 5.89
C GLY A 409 15.58 2.16 5.09
N ALA A 410 14.82 1.18 5.61
CA ALA A 410 14.63 -0.13 5.01
C ALA A 410 13.15 -0.51 4.95
N ASN A 411 12.74 -1.20 3.88
CA ASN A 411 11.33 -1.55 3.68
C ASN A 411 10.76 -2.50 4.75
N LEU A 412 11.57 -3.44 5.24
CA LEU A 412 11.13 -4.43 6.24
C LEU A 412 11.02 -3.81 7.64
N ALA A 413 11.75 -2.73 7.90
CA ALA A 413 11.76 -2.05 9.18
C ALA A 413 10.42 -1.42 9.58
N ALA A 414 9.50 -1.19 8.63
CA ALA A 414 8.16 -0.68 8.92
C ALA A 414 7.13 -1.77 9.24
N VAL A 415 7.38 -3.03 8.88
CA VAL A 415 6.43 -4.12 9.11
C VAL A 415 6.51 -4.54 10.57
N GLU A 416 5.38 -4.54 11.27
CA GLU A 416 5.28 -4.88 12.68
C GLU A 416 4.64 -6.26 12.93
N ILE A 417 3.77 -6.72 12.01
CA ILE A 417 3.04 -7.98 12.16
C ILE A 417 3.90 -9.14 11.65
N GLU A 418 4.03 -10.14 12.51
CA GLU A 418 4.68 -11.42 12.20
C GLU A 418 3.68 -12.58 12.12
N CYS A 419 4.07 -13.65 11.42
CA CYS A 419 3.23 -14.85 11.28
C CYS A 419 2.79 -15.40 12.66
N SER A 420 3.70 -15.32 13.63
CA SER A 420 3.49 -15.82 15.00
C SER A 420 2.49 -14.98 15.81
N ASP A 421 2.17 -13.77 15.36
CA ASP A 421 1.24 -12.85 16.03
C ASP A 421 -0.20 -13.33 15.99
N CYS A 422 -0.55 -14.13 14.98
CA CYS A 422 -1.84 -14.82 14.87
C CYS A 422 -1.70 -16.33 15.06
N HIS A 423 -0.65 -16.95 14.52
CA HIS A 423 -0.53 -18.41 14.49
C HIS A 423 0.15 -19.01 15.73
N GLY A 424 0.99 -18.23 16.43
CA GLY A 424 1.83 -18.72 17.51
C GLY A 424 2.88 -19.72 17.02
N THR A 425 3.28 -20.65 17.89
CA THR A 425 4.14 -21.79 17.57
C THR A 425 3.47 -23.07 18.04
N PRO A 426 3.96 -24.27 17.67
CA PRO A 426 3.46 -25.52 18.25
C PRO A 426 3.60 -25.59 19.77
N ALA A 427 4.48 -24.80 20.37
CA ALA A 427 4.73 -24.80 21.82
C ALA A 427 4.03 -23.65 22.56
N ARG A 428 3.63 -22.57 21.90
CA ARG A 428 3.07 -21.38 22.56
C ARG A 428 1.97 -20.73 21.73
N TYR A 429 0.92 -20.28 22.38
CA TYR A 429 -0.09 -19.41 21.78
C TYR A 429 0.50 -18.03 21.43
N PRO A 430 -0.14 -17.27 20.52
CA PRO A 430 0.37 -15.95 20.12
C PRO A 430 0.60 -15.00 21.30
N TRP A 431 -0.32 -14.95 22.27
CA TRP A 431 -0.24 -14.10 23.46
C TRP A 431 0.78 -14.59 24.52
N GLU A 432 1.32 -15.80 24.36
CA GLU A 432 2.35 -16.38 25.25
C GLU A 432 3.78 -16.10 24.77
N LEU A 433 3.92 -15.61 23.54
CA LEU A 433 5.20 -15.18 22.98
C LEU A 433 5.62 -13.83 23.59
N PRO A 434 6.92 -13.59 23.83
CA PRO A 434 7.39 -12.27 24.23
C PRO A 434 7.33 -11.27 23.07
N LEU A 435 7.42 -9.97 23.39
CA LEU A 435 7.64 -8.94 22.38
C LEU A 435 8.95 -9.20 21.63
N GLY A 436 8.97 -8.87 20.34
CA GLY A 436 10.07 -9.10 19.40
C GLY A 436 10.15 -10.52 18.84
N TRP A 437 9.26 -11.43 19.22
CA TRP A 437 9.29 -12.78 18.65
C TRP A 437 9.01 -12.77 17.15
N GLY A 438 9.98 -13.23 16.36
CA GLY A 438 9.90 -13.25 14.89
C GLY A 438 10.19 -11.91 14.23
N ASP A 439 10.46 -10.85 14.98
CA ASP A 439 10.82 -9.55 14.40
C ASP A 439 12.26 -9.57 13.88
N GLU A 440 12.51 -8.90 12.76
CA GLU A 440 13.76 -8.96 12.00
C GLU A 440 14.91 -8.14 12.64
N ASP A 441 15.36 -8.49 13.85
CA ASP A 441 16.47 -7.81 14.55
C ASP A 441 17.79 -8.58 14.54
N ALA A 442 17.75 -9.85 14.95
CA ALA A 442 18.93 -10.72 15.02
C ALA A 442 18.51 -12.20 15.09
N PRO A 443 19.40 -13.14 14.73
CA PRO A 443 19.15 -14.56 14.93
C PRO A 443 18.95 -14.88 16.42
N GLY A 444 17.88 -15.63 16.73
CA GLY A 444 17.58 -16.10 18.09
C GLY A 444 16.17 -15.72 18.56
N ALA A 445 15.64 -16.49 19.51
CA ALA A 445 14.32 -16.24 20.07
C ALA A 445 14.32 -15.01 20.98
N ALA A 446 13.36 -14.11 20.77
CA ALA A 446 13.09 -13.05 21.72
C ALA A 446 12.81 -13.62 23.12
N SER A 447 13.18 -12.87 24.15
CA SER A 447 13.04 -13.27 25.54
C SER A 447 12.29 -12.20 26.34
N GLY A 448 11.65 -12.62 27.44
CA GLY A 448 10.83 -11.74 28.25
C GLY A 448 9.52 -12.38 28.69
N PRO A 449 8.68 -11.64 29.43
CA PRO A 449 7.35 -12.11 29.77
C PRO A 449 6.47 -12.26 28.51
N PRO A 450 5.39 -13.05 28.58
CA PRO A 450 4.34 -13.07 27.57
C PRO A 450 3.85 -11.66 27.24
N ARG A 451 3.71 -11.33 25.95
CA ARG A 451 3.16 -10.04 25.52
C ARG A 451 1.69 -9.87 25.89
N GLY A 452 0.95 -10.98 26.02
CA GLY A 452 -0.46 -10.95 26.40
C GLY A 452 -1.36 -10.43 25.28
N VAL A 453 -2.42 -9.71 25.69
CA VAL A 453 -3.45 -9.13 24.83
C VAL A 453 -3.79 -7.73 25.31
N ALA A 454 -4.22 -6.85 24.41
CA ALA A 454 -4.72 -5.53 24.78
C ALA A 454 -6.22 -5.59 25.15
N ARG A 455 -6.61 -4.73 26.10
CA ARG A 455 -8.02 -4.48 26.48
C ARG A 455 -8.54 -3.12 26.03
N GLU A 456 -7.64 -2.27 25.57
CA GLU A 456 -7.92 -0.90 25.16
C GLU A 456 -7.16 -0.63 23.86
N LEU A 457 -7.74 0.20 23.00
CA LEU A 457 -7.12 0.64 21.77
C LEU A 457 -6.58 2.06 21.95
N PRO A 458 -5.40 2.39 21.41
CA PRO A 458 -4.97 3.77 21.27
C PRO A 458 -6.00 4.60 20.49
N ALA A 459 -6.19 5.86 20.89
CA ALA A 459 -7.20 6.77 20.32
C ALA A 459 -7.16 6.89 18.78
N HIS A 460 -5.98 6.79 18.16
CA HIS A 460 -5.86 6.86 16.70
C HIS A 460 -6.46 5.64 15.98
N LEU A 461 -6.49 4.47 16.63
CA LEU A 461 -7.13 3.25 16.11
C LEU A 461 -8.64 3.24 16.33
N GLU A 462 -9.16 4.04 17.27
CA GLU A 462 -10.60 4.18 17.52
C GLU A 462 -11.35 4.88 16.38
N ARG A 463 -10.62 5.51 15.46
CA ARG A 463 -11.19 6.13 14.26
C ARG A 463 -11.45 5.13 13.13
N GLY A 464 -11.03 3.88 13.30
CA GLY A 464 -11.38 2.76 12.42
C GLY A 464 -12.65 2.04 12.87
N THR A 465 -12.93 0.88 12.26
CA THR A 465 -14.00 0.00 12.74
C THR A 465 -13.59 -0.65 14.05
N LEU A 466 -14.47 -0.56 15.06
CA LEU A 466 -14.25 -1.16 16.37
C LEU A 466 -14.88 -2.55 16.43
N TYR A 467 -14.10 -3.54 16.84
CA TYR A 467 -14.56 -4.93 16.98
C TYR A 467 -14.72 -5.31 18.45
N PRO A 468 -15.66 -6.20 18.80
CA PRO A 468 -15.78 -6.70 20.18
C PRO A 468 -14.48 -7.36 20.64
N GLN A 469 -13.90 -6.88 21.75
CA GLN A 469 -12.59 -7.35 22.21
C GLN A 469 -12.53 -8.84 22.61
N ALA A 470 -13.67 -9.47 22.96
CA ALA A 470 -13.72 -10.80 23.57
C ALA A 470 -12.71 -10.95 24.72
N ASP A 471 -11.73 -11.87 24.60
CA ASP A 471 -10.68 -12.07 25.61
C ASP A 471 -9.49 -11.11 25.45
N GLY A 472 -9.51 -10.22 24.46
CA GLY A 472 -8.54 -9.16 24.20
C GLY A 472 -8.05 -9.15 22.76
N TYR A 473 -7.58 -7.99 22.29
CA TYR A 473 -6.95 -7.84 20.98
C TYR A 473 -5.54 -8.45 21.01
N LEU A 474 -5.19 -9.19 19.97
CA LEU A 474 -3.84 -9.71 19.82
C LEU A 474 -2.88 -8.55 19.62
N LEU A 475 -1.68 -8.70 20.19
CA LEU A 475 -0.59 -7.76 20.01
C LEU A 475 0.33 -8.26 18.92
N THR A 476 0.84 -7.33 18.14
CA THR A 476 1.92 -7.55 17.19
C THR A 476 3.23 -7.96 17.89
N ALA A 477 4.26 -8.31 17.12
CA ALA A 477 5.60 -8.52 17.63
C ALA A 477 6.14 -7.29 18.37
N ARG A 478 5.75 -6.08 17.94
CA ARG A 478 6.26 -4.82 18.51
C ARG A 478 5.33 -4.19 19.56
N GLY A 479 4.16 -4.76 19.82
CA GLY A 479 3.32 -4.43 20.97
C GLY A 479 2.21 -3.41 20.72
N ASN A 480 1.90 -3.03 19.49
CA ASN A 480 0.60 -2.43 19.19
C ASN A 480 -0.50 -3.48 19.11
N PRO A 481 -1.76 -3.13 19.44
CA PRO A 481 -2.88 -4.02 19.20
C PRO A 481 -3.24 -4.07 17.72
N MET A 482 -3.71 -5.23 17.27
CA MET A 482 -4.41 -5.43 16.00
C MET A 482 -5.93 -5.35 16.27
N PRO A 483 -6.61 -4.22 16.00
CA PRO A 483 -8.03 -4.04 16.36
C PRO A 483 -8.94 -5.12 15.76
N GLU A 484 -8.57 -5.65 14.61
CA GLU A 484 -9.29 -6.67 13.85
C GLU A 484 -8.99 -8.10 14.28
N VAL A 485 -8.01 -8.35 15.16
CA VAL A 485 -7.61 -9.71 15.56
C VAL A 485 -7.86 -9.89 17.06
N VAL A 486 -8.83 -10.75 17.40
CA VAL A 486 -9.24 -10.96 18.80
C VAL A 486 -9.06 -12.39 19.26
N ARG A 487 -8.76 -12.55 20.54
CA ARG A 487 -8.68 -13.84 21.22
C ARG A 487 -10.07 -14.28 21.64
N VAL A 488 -10.40 -15.55 21.36
CA VAL A 488 -11.60 -16.21 21.88
C VAL A 488 -11.23 -17.59 22.40
N GLY A 489 -11.05 -17.70 23.72
CA GLY A 489 -10.54 -18.89 24.39
C GLY A 489 -9.12 -19.25 23.93
N ASP A 490 -9.00 -20.39 23.27
CA ASP A 490 -7.77 -20.93 22.67
C ASP A 490 -7.70 -20.71 21.14
N ARG A 491 -8.62 -19.91 20.57
CA ARG A 491 -8.71 -19.61 19.15
C ARG A 491 -8.48 -18.13 18.86
N VAL A 492 -8.26 -17.84 17.59
CA VAL A 492 -8.11 -16.48 17.06
C VAL A 492 -9.25 -16.21 16.07
N LEU A 493 -9.83 -15.02 16.16
CA LEU A 493 -10.83 -14.53 15.22
C LEU A 493 -10.27 -13.27 14.53
N VAL A 494 -10.19 -13.32 13.20
CA VAL A 494 -9.76 -12.19 12.37
C VAL A 494 -10.98 -11.60 11.68
N HIS A 495 -11.23 -10.31 11.94
CA HIS A 495 -12.27 -9.53 11.32
C HIS A 495 -11.74 -8.78 10.10
N THR A 496 -11.72 -9.44 8.94
CA THR A 496 -11.19 -8.80 7.72
C THR A 496 -11.97 -7.56 7.33
N ALA A 497 -11.27 -6.56 6.82
CA ALA A 497 -11.87 -5.33 6.33
C ALA A 497 -12.78 -5.57 5.12
N GLY A 498 -12.54 -6.64 4.36
CA GLY A 498 -13.43 -7.13 3.30
C GLY A 498 -14.75 -7.73 3.80
N GLY A 499 -14.99 -7.76 5.12
CA GLY A 499 -16.26 -8.15 5.73
C GLY A 499 -16.38 -9.63 6.11
N ARG A 500 -15.28 -10.41 6.05
CA ARG A 500 -15.27 -11.82 6.48
C ARG A 500 -14.73 -11.97 7.88
N ASP A 501 -15.30 -12.91 8.62
CA ASP A 501 -14.78 -13.34 9.91
C ASP A 501 -14.09 -14.69 9.74
N LEU A 502 -12.79 -14.74 10.02
CA LEU A 502 -11.95 -15.91 9.80
C LEU A 502 -11.54 -16.49 11.15
N TRP A 503 -11.95 -17.74 11.39
CA TRP A 503 -11.52 -18.50 12.54
C TRP A 503 -10.19 -19.20 12.26
N LEU A 504 -9.22 -18.95 13.12
CA LEU A 504 -7.92 -19.59 13.10
C LEU A 504 -7.73 -20.44 14.36
N ASP A 505 -7.28 -21.67 14.16
CA ASP A 505 -6.77 -22.52 15.23
C ASP A 505 -5.25 -22.33 15.30
N PRO A 506 -4.70 -21.72 16.38
CA PRO A 506 -3.27 -21.55 16.55
C PRO A 506 -2.50 -22.86 16.49
N LEU A 507 -1.22 -22.80 16.12
CA LEU A 507 -0.37 -23.98 15.95
C LEU A 507 -0.29 -24.82 17.24
N ARG A 508 -0.23 -24.16 18.40
CA ARG A 508 -0.24 -24.84 19.71
C ARG A 508 -1.48 -25.72 19.89
N ARG A 509 -2.66 -25.18 19.58
CA ARG A 509 -3.92 -25.92 19.68
C ARG A 509 -3.95 -27.12 18.73
N LYS A 510 -3.42 -26.95 17.52
CA LYS A 510 -3.28 -28.07 16.55
C LYS A 510 -2.32 -29.13 17.06
N ALA A 511 -1.21 -28.74 17.67
CA ALA A 511 -0.24 -29.65 18.27
C ALA A 511 -0.86 -30.44 19.42
N ASP A 512 -1.55 -29.77 20.36
CA ASP A 512 -2.20 -30.41 21.51
C ASP A 512 -3.26 -31.45 21.08
N ARG A 513 -3.82 -31.31 19.87
CA ARG A 513 -4.82 -32.22 19.29
C ARG A 513 -4.24 -33.27 18.33
N GLY A 514 -2.92 -33.23 18.06
CA GLY A 514 -2.29 -34.11 17.08
C GLY A 514 -2.74 -33.85 15.63
N GLU A 515 -3.12 -32.61 15.30
CA GLU A 515 -3.61 -32.21 13.98
C GLU A 515 -2.50 -31.65 13.06
N LEU A 516 -1.25 -31.58 13.52
CA LEU A 516 -0.12 -31.18 12.69
C LEU A 516 0.17 -32.25 11.62
N SER A 517 0.51 -31.81 10.41
CA SER A 517 0.95 -32.74 9.36
C SER A 517 2.31 -33.35 9.75
N PRO A 518 2.68 -34.54 9.23
CA PRO A 518 4.00 -35.13 9.50
C PRO A 518 5.17 -34.20 9.13
N ALA A 519 5.02 -33.41 8.06
CA ALA A 519 6.01 -32.42 7.66
C ALA A 519 6.10 -31.25 8.66
N ALA A 520 4.95 -30.76 9.15
CA ALA A 520 4.90 -29.74 10.19
C ALA A 520 5.51 -30.24 11.50
N GLU A 521 5.22 -31.48 11.91
CA GLU A 521 5.77 -32.10 13.11
C GLU A 521 7.30 -32.24 13.04
N ALA A 522 7.81 -32.74 11.92
CA ALA A 522 9.26 -32.87 11.70
C ALA A 522 9.96 -31.51 11.68
N ALA A 523 9.40 -30.53 10.96
CA ALA A 523 10.01 -29.23 10.75
C ALA A 523 9.93 -28.31 11.98
N MET A 524 8.79 -28.27 12.68
CA MET A 524 8.54 -27.26 13.72
C MET A 524 8.57 -27.82 15.16
N VAL A 525 8.34 -29.12 15.34
CA VAL A 525 8.33 -29.74 16.69
C VAL A 525 9.61 -30.53 16.94
N THR A 526 9.96 -31.44 16.01
CA THR A 526 11.17 -32.28 16.15
C THR A 526 12.45 -31.47 15.93
N THR A 527 12.38 -30.41 15.12
CA THR A 527 13.52 -29.53 14.79
C THR A 527 13.26 -28.09 15.24
N PRO A 528 13.22 -27.82 16.56
CA PRO A 528 12.78 -26.52 17.10
C PRO A 528 13.62 -25.33 16.61
N ARG A 529 14.89 -25.57 16.24
CA ARG A 529 15.81 -24.56 15.73
C ARG A 529 15.31 -23.82 14.48
N HIS A 530 14.44 -24.43 13.66
CA HIS A 530 13.85 -23.71 12.54
C HIS A 530 13.05 -22.49 13.01
N LEU A 531 12.26 -22.63 14.07
CA LEU A 531 11.47 -21.52 14.63
C LEU A 531 12.33 -20.46 15.34
N GLU A 532 13.58 -20.77 15.67
CA GLU A 532 14.51 -19.86 16.35
C GLU A 532 15.40 -19.06 15.38
N THR A 533 15.55 -19.54 14.15
CA THR A 533 16.57 -19.03 13.20
C THR A 533 16.08 -18.81 11.78
N MET A 534 14.83 -19.20 11.47
CA MET A 534 14.25 -19.04 10.15
C MET A 534 12.88 -18.40 10.25
N GLU A 535 12.57 -17.59 9.24
CA GLU A 535 11.24 -17.03 9.08
C GLU A 535 10.26 -18.05 8.51
N CYS A 536 9.00 -17.99 8.97
CA CYS A 536 7.95 -18.91 8.53
C CYS A 536 7.78 -18.90 7.00
N TYR A 537 7.93 -17.72 6.38
CA TYR A 537 7.81 -17.57 4.94
C TYR A 537 8.92 -18.29 4.15
N ALA A 538 10.03 -18.68 4.78
CA ALA A 538 11.10 -19.44 4.10
C ALA A 538 10.61 -20.79 3.56
N CYS A 539 9.59 -21.38 4.20
CA CYS A 539 8.93 -22.61 3.74
C CYS A 539 7.48 -22.38 3.28
N HIS A 540 6.79 -21.37 3.83
CA HIS A 540 5.37 -21.13 3.53
C HIS A 540 5.12 -20.21 2.33
N ALA A 541 6.12 -19.47 1.84
CA ALA A 541 6.00 -18.78 0.56
C ALA A 541 6.02 -19.80 -0.58
N THR A 542 4.86 -20.01 -1.22
CA THR A 542 4.71 -21.01 -2.29
C THR A 542 5.54 -20.70 -3.53
N TRP A 543 5.78 -19.42 -3.81
CA TRP A 543 6.66 -18.93 -4.86
C TRP A 543 6.98 -17.45 -4.62
N ALA A 544 8.03 -16.94 -5.28
CA ALA A 544 8.32 -15.52 -5.33
C ALA A 544 8.77 -15.14 -6.75
N PRO A 545 8.32 -14.01 -7.31
CA PRO A 545 8.72 -13.59 -8.65
C PRO A 545 10.22 -13.27 -8.66
N GLN A 546 10.98 -13.95 -9.52
CA GLN A 546 12.38 -13.65 -9.80
C GLN A 546 12.49 -13.11 -11.22
N CYS A 547 13.13 -11.95 -11.40
CA CYS A 547 13.43 -11.44 -12.74
C CYS A 547 14.91 -11.68 -13.10
N TYR A 548 15.22 -12.90 -13.50
CA TYR A 548 16.54 -13.22 -14.06
C TYR A 548 16.66 -12.62 -15.46
N GLY A 549 17.56 -11.66 -15.65
CA GLY A 549 17.81 -11.00 -16.94
C GLY A 549 17.07 -9.67 -17.18
N CYS A 550 16.31 -9.17 -16.20
CA CYS A 550 15.88 -7.77 -16.21
C CYS A 550 17.12 -6.87 -16.27
N HIS A 551 17.24 -6.08 -17.34
CA HIS A 551 18.27 -5.06 -17.46
C HIS A 551 17.60 -3.69 -17.55
N VAL A 552 18.18 -2.70 -16.86
CA VAL A 552 17.75 -1.32 -16.92
C VAL A 552 18.78 -0.57 -17.75
N LYS A 553 18.35 0.10 -18.82
CA LYS A 553 19.24 0.98 -19.59
C LYS A 553 18.84 2.43 -19.37
N ILE A 554 19.83 3.26 -19.05
CA ILE A 554 19.67 4.71 -18.91
C ILE A 554 20.43 5.36 -20.05
N ASP A 555 19.70 5.81 -21.05
CA ASP A 555 20.21 6.36 -22.29
C ASP A 555 20.31 7.88 -22.22
N TYR A 556 21.52 8.41 -22.09
CA TYR A 556 21.81 9.85 -22.11
C TYR A 556 22.16 10.39 -23.49
N SER A 557 22.16 9.54 -24.52
CA SER A 557 22.56 9.95 -25.88
C SER A 557 21.50 10.83 -26.54
N GLY A 558 21.91 11.64 -27.52
CA GLY A 558 20.99 12.43 -28.35
C GLY A 558 20.12 13.44 -27.58
N GLY A 559 20.50 13.82 -26.36
CA GLY A 559 19.68 14.69 -25.51
C GLY A 559 18.42 14.02 -24.96
N ALA A 560 18.38 12.69 -24.89
CA ALA A 560 17.27 11.94 -24.33
C ALA A 560 16.94 12.39 -22.89
N ARG A 561 15.65 12.43 -22.57
CA ARG A 561 15.11 12.91 -21.29
C ARG A 561 14.06 11.96 -20.75
N SER A 562 13.78 12.08 -19.46
CA SER A 562 12.67 11.40 -18.80
C SER A 562 12.02 12.30 -17.75
N PHE A 563 10.83 11.92 -17.29
CA PHE A 563 10.07 12.68 -16.30
C PHE A 563 10.62 12.46 -14.88
N ASP A 564 10.64 13.50 -14.07
CA ASP A 564 11.12 13.47 -12.69
C ASP A 564 9.97 13.63 -11.69
N TRP A 565 9.60 12.51 -11.06
CA TRP A 565 8.46 12.46 -10.14
C TRP A 565 8.71 13.14 -8.80
N VAL A 566 9.96 13.27 -8.38
CA VAL A 566 10.27 13.98 -7.13
C VAL A 566 10.15 15.49 -7.37
N SER A 567 10.66 15.98 -8.51
CA SER A 567 10.50 17.38 -8.92
C SER A 567 9.04 17.75 -9.22
N ALA A 568 8.26 16.84 -9.80
CA ALA A 568 6.82 17.04 -9.96
C ALA A 568 6.08 17.21 -8.62
N GLY A 569 6.41 16.39 -7.62
CA GLY A 569 5.86 16.59 -6.28
C GLY A 569 6.30 17.93 -5.65
N ARG A 570 7.58 18.34 -5.81
CA ARG A 570 8.02 19.69 -5.38
C ARG A 570 7.19 20.80 -6.03
N ARG A 571 6.76 20.62 -7.29
CA ARG A 571 5.88 21.57 -7.98
C ARG A 571 4.51 21.65 -7.30
N HIS A 572 3.92 20.52 -6.89
CA HIS A 572 2.68 20.50 -6.10
C HIS A 572 2.79 21.25 -4.76
N GLY A 573 3.97 21.29 -4.15
CA GLY A 573 4.21 22.10 -2.94
C GLY A 573 4.16 23.62 -3.13
N THR A 574 4.06 24.11 -4.37
CA THR A 574 3.96 25.56 -4.66
C THR A 574 2.49 26.04 -4.62
N PRO A 575 2.22 27.33 -4.37
CA PRO A 575 0.84 27.85 -4.37
C PRO A 575 0.04 27.57 -5.64
N ALA A 576 0.70 27.56 -6.82
CA ALA A 576 0.07 27.21 -8.08
C ALA A 576 -0.06 25.70 -8.31
N GLY A 577 0.88 24.89 -7.80
CA GLY A 577 0.86 23.44 -7.99
C GLY A 577 -0.10 22.72 -7.04
N ARG A 578 -0.35 23.26 -5.85
CA ARG A 578 -1.28 22.65 -4.88
C ARG A 578 -2.74 22.67 -5.33
N THR A 579 -3.07 23.50 -6.32
CA THR A 579 -4.38 23.58 -6.97
C THR A 579 -4.39 22.92 -8.36
N ALA A 580 -3.30 22.27 -8.78
CA ALA A 580 -3.25 21.55 -10.05
C ALA A 580 -4.05 20.23 -9.95
N ARG A 581 -4.70 19.84 -11.06
CA ARG A 581 -5.46 18.57 -11.13
C ARG A 581 -4.56 17.32 -11.22
N GLY A 582 -3.29 17.51 -11.58
CA GLY A 582 -2.28 16.47 -11.75
C GLY A 582 -1.01 17.06 -12.35
N GLU A 583 -0.09 16.19 -12.78
CA GLU A 583 1.25 16.56 -13.26
C GLU A 583 1.29 16.85 -14.77
N ASN A 584 0.16 16.72 -15.47
CA ASN A 584 0.07 17.05 -16.89
C ASN A 584 0.46 18.51 -17.13
N GLY A 585 1.48 18.73 -17.97
CA GLY A 585 2.01 20.06 -18.28
C GLY A 585 3.09 20.56 -17.32
N PHE A 586 3.51 19.76 -16.33
CA PHE A 586 4.69 20.09 -15.52
C PHE A 586 5.97 19.91 -16.33
N ASP A 587 6.77 20.96 -16.45
CA ASP A 587 8.11 20.89 -17.05
C ASP A 587 9.14 20.42 -16.01
N THR A 588 9.05 19.13 -15.66
CA THR A 588 9.92 18.48 -14.70
C THR A 588 10.67 17.33 -15.35
N THR A 589 11.36 17.60 -16.45
CA THR A 589 12.15 16.59 -17.16
C THR A 589 13.63 16.65 -16.80
N ILE A 590 14.27 15.49 -16.72
CA ILE A 590 15.70 15.31 -16.42
C ILE A 590 16.41 14.58 -17.57
N PRO A 591 17.73 14.76 -17.76
CA PRO A 591 18.49 14.01 -18.74
C PRO A 591 18.48 12.50 -18.47
N GLY A 592 18.54 11.72 -19.55
CA GLY A 592 18.53 10.26 -19.52
C GLY A 592 17.13 9.70 -19.69
N ARG A 593 16.95 8.84 -20.70
CA ARG A 593 15.75 8.03 -20.90
C ARG A 593 15.97 6.64 -20.28
N VAL A 594 15.06 6.23 -19.42
CA VAL A 594 15.07 4.87 -18.86
C VAL A 594 14.24 3.95 -19.76
N VAL A 595 14.83 2.83 -20.18
CA VAL A 595 14.15 1.75 -20.91
C VAL A 595 14.37 0.40 -20.25
#